data_AF-A0A6B3IG88-F1
#
_entry.id   AF-A0A6B3IG88-F1
#
_cell.length_a   1.000
_cell.length_b   1.000
_cell.length_c   1.000
_cell.angle_alpha   90.00
_cell.angle_beta   90.00
_cell.angle_gamma   90.00
#
_symmetry.space_group_name_H-M   'P 1'
#
loop_
_entity.id
_entity.type
_entity.pdbx_description
1 polymer ?
#
loop_
_entity_poly.entity_id
_entity_poly.type
_entity_poly.pdbx_seq_one_letter_code
_entity_poly.pdbx_strand_id
1 'polypeptide(L)' 'MTTAAIAAGLDPATLGDLLRVAGSPGFDRLTEQLRRTGGCSQPIHLTGATKTIDRTTGTLLHHYST' A
#
# COMPACT_ATOMS: atom_id res chain seq x y z
N MET A 1 9.67 25.68 -9.58
CA MET A 1 9.02 24.45 -9.06
C MET A 1 8.99 24.39 -7.53
N THR A 2 10.02 24.85 -6.83
CA THR A 2 10.12 24.83 -5.35
C THR A 2 8.95 25.50 -4.63
N THR A 3 8.43 26.61 -5.17
CA THR A 3 7.30 27.35 -4.56
C THR A 3 6.00 26.55 -4.50
N ALA A 4 5.69 25.74 -5.51
CA ALA A 4 4.47 24.92 -5.55
C ALA A 4 4.54 23.73 -4.59
N ALA A 5 5.73 23.17 -4.37
CA ALA A 5 5.96 22.08 -3.43
C ALA A 5 5.77 22.51 -1.97
N ILE A 6 6.23 23.71 -1.63
CA ILE A 6 6.04 24.32 -0.31
C ILE A 6 4.55 24.55 -0.04
N ALA A 7 3.78 24.98 -1.05
CA ALA A 7 2.33 25.16 -0.93
C ALA A 7 1.59 23.82 -0.70
N ALA A 8 2.14 22.70 -1.18
CA ALA A 8 1.62 21.35 -0.93
C ALA A 8 2.15 20.71 0.37
N GLY A 9 3.00 21.41 1.13
CA GLY A 9 3.60 20.89 2.37
C GLY A 9 4.61 19.76 2.15
N LEU A 10 5.19 19.65 0.96
CA LEU A 10 6.11 18.57 0.60
C LEU A 10 7.56 19.02 0.75
N ASP A 11 8.39 18.16 1.35
CA ASP A 11 9.82 18.34 1.31
C ASP A 11 10.38 18.08 -0.11
N PRO A 12 11.56 18.60 -0.44
CA PRO A 12 12.12 18.49 -1.79
C PRO A 12 12.33 17.05 -2.28
N ALA A 13 12.64 16.10 -1.38
CA ALA A 13 12.86 14.71 -1.76
C ALA A 13 11.54 14.05 -2.13
N THR A 14 10.50 14.24 -1.31
CA THR A 14 9.15 13.76 -1.60
C THR A 14 8.61 14.33 -2.92
N LEU A 15 8.82 15.63 -3.18
CA LEU A 15 8.46 16.22 -4.47
C LEU A 15 9.18 15.55 -5.64
N GLY A 16 10.50 15.35 -5.50
CA GLY A 16 11.30 14.70 -6.54
C GLY A 16 10.79 13.30 -6.87
N ASP A 17 10.40 12.54 -5.86
CA ASP A 17 9.83 11.20 -6.02
C ASP A 17 8.47 11.21 -6.72
N LEU A 18 7.59 12.15 -6.36
CA LEU A 18 6.31 12.30 -7.04
C LEU A 18 6.50 12.63 -8.53
N LEU A 19 7.41 13.55 -8.85
CA LEU A 19 7.70 13.92 -10.24
C LEU A 19 8.31 12.75 -11.02
N ARG A 20 9.18 11.95 -10.38
CA ARG A 20 9.74 10.73 -10.97
C ARG A 20 8.65 9.70 -11.30
N VAL A 21 7.70 9.48 -10.39
CA VAL A 21 6.56 8.57 -10.61
C VAL A 21 5.62 9.10 -11.69
N ALA A 22 5.31 10.40 -11.66
CA ALA A 22 4.46 11.06 -12.65
C ALA A 22 5.04 11.00 -14.06
N GLY A 23 6.37 11.04 -14.19
CA GLY A 23 7.06 10.88 -15.47
C GLY A 23 7.33 9.42 -15.89
N SER A 24 6.94 8.42 -15.08
CA SER A 24 7.28 7.02 -15.36
C SER A 24 6.40 6.42 -16.47
N PRO A 25 6.95 5.52 -17.31
CA PRO A 25 6.14 4.71 -18.21
C PRO A 25 5.07 3.94 -17.42
N GLY A 26 3.81 4.09 -17.80
CA GLY A 26 2.69 3.43 -17.13
C GLY A 26 2.01 4.26 -16.03
N PHE A 27 2.35 5.54 -15.88
CA PHE A 27 1.65 6.45 -14.96
C PHE A 27 0.13 6.50 -15.20
N ASP A 28 -0.32 6.46 -16.46
CA ASP A 28 -1.75 6.44 -16.78
C ASP A 28 -2.44 5.16 -16.27
N ARG A 29 -1.78 4.02 -16.42
CA ARG A 29 -2.27 2.73 -15.91
C ARG A 29 -2.33 2.73 -14.39
N LEU A 30 -1.31 3.26 -13.72
CA LEU A 30 -1.28 3.42 -12.27
C LEU A 30 -2.46 4.29 -11.81
N THR A 31 -2.67 5.43 -12.45
CA THR A 31 -3.77 6.36 -12.15
C THR A 31 -5.13 5.66 -12.31
N GLU A 32 -5.31 4.89 -13.39
CA GLU A 32 -6.55 4.13 -13.60
C GLU A 32 -6.76 3.04 -12.54
N GLN A 33 -5.70 2.34 -12.14
CA GLN A 33 -5.78 1.35 -11.05
C GLN A 33 -6.21 2.00 -9.72
N LEU A 34 -5.65 3.16 -9.39
CA LEU A 34 -6.03 3.92 -8.18
C LEU A 34 -7.49 4.38 -8.21
N ARG A 35 -8.01 4.78 -9.37
CA ARG A 35 -9.45 5.11 -9.51
C ARG A 35 -10.33 3.89 -9.32
N ARG A 36 -9.96 2.75 -9.93
CA ARG A 36 -10.72 1.50 -9.81
C ARG A 36 -10.75 0.95 -8.38
N THR A 37 -9.74 1.23 -7.57
CA THR A 37 -9.74 0.88 -6.14
C THR A 37 -10.44 1.92 -5.26
N GLY A 38 -11.05 2.96 -5.84
CA GLY A 38 -11.71 4.03 -5.10
C GLY A 38 -10.74 4.86 -4.25
N GLY A 39 -9.47 4.96 -4.64
CA GLY A 39 -8.45 5.68 -3.87
C GLY A 39 -8.13 5.05 -2.52
N CYS A 40 -8.42 3.75 -2.34
CA CYS A 40 -8.32 3.06 -1.05
C CYS A 40 -9.12 3.73 0.07
N SER A 41 -10.18 4.48 -0.27
CA SER A 41 -10.99 5.23 0.71
C SER A 41 -11.79 4.34 1.66
N GLN A 42 -11.94 3.06 1.33
CA GLN A 42 -12.57 2.04 2.17
C GLN A 42 -11.75 0.75 2.10
N PRO A 43 -10.62 0.67 2.84
CA PRO A 43 -9.77 -0.51 2.81
C PRO A 43 -10.53 -1.72 3.35
N ILE A 44 -10.25 -2.90 2.79
CA ILE A 44 -10.71 -4.15 3.39
C ILE A 44 -9.86 -4.40 4.63
N HIS A 45 -10.48 -4.30 5.81
CA HIS A 45 -9.86 -4.71 7.06
C HIS A 45 -9.92 -6.23 7.15
N LEU A 46 -8.85 -6.89 6.72
CA LEU A 46 -8.69 -8.33 6.91
C LEU A 46 -8.53 -8.60 8.40
N THR A 47 -9.40 -9.43 8.96
CA THR A 47 -9.29 -9.92 10.33
C THR A 47 -9.38 -11.43 10.33
N GLY A 48 -8.58 -12.09 11.17
CA GLY A 48 -8.67 -13.53 11.33
C GLY A 48 -7.41 -14.15 11.91
N ALA A 49 -7.49 -15.44 12.20
CA ALA A 49 -6.37 -16.23 12.64
C ALA A 49 -6.38 -17.62 12.02
N THR A 50 -5.20 -18.16 11.75
CA THR A 50 -4.99 -19.53 11.29
C THR A 50 -4.06 -20.25 12.26
N LYS A 51 -4.40 -21.49 12.62
CA LYS A 51 -3.55 -22.39 13.40
C LYS A 51 -3.25 -23.64 12.59
N THR A 52 -1.98 -24.03 12.56
CA THR A 52 -1.55 -25.33 12.04
C THR A 52 -1.17 -26.20 13.22
N ILE A 53 -1.81 -27.36 13.35
CA ILE A 53 -1.63 -28.28 14.47
C ILE A 53 -1.17 -29.63 13.92
N ASP A 54 -0.14 -30.21 14.53
CA ASP A 54 0.25 -31.60 14.28
C ASP A 54 -0.89 -32.53 14.74
N ARG A 55 -1.42 -33.32 13.79
CA ARG A 55 -2.57 -34.19 14.03
C ARG A 55 -2.27 -35.35 14.98
N THR A 56 -1.02 -35.81 15.04
CA THR A 56 -0.61 -36.98 15.85
C THR A 56 -0.33 -36.58 17.29
N THR A 57 0.34 -35.43 17.48
CA THR A 57 0.78 -34.97 18.80
C THR A 57 -0.13 -33.89 19.42
N GLY A 58 -0.99 -33.26 18.62
CA GLY A 58 -1.80 -32.11 19.04
C GLY A 58 -0.98 -30.81 19.19
N THR A 59 0.30 -30.81 18.80
CA THR A 59 1.19 -29.68 18.99
C THR A 59 0.88 -28.56 18.00
N LEU A 60 0.81 -27.31 18.48
CA LEU A 60 0.70 -26.14 17.62
C LEU A 60 2.03 -25.91 16.87
N LEU A 61 2.00 -26.01 15.55
CA LEU A 61 3.15 -25.77 14.69
C LEU A 61 3.27 -24.30 14.30
N HIS A 62 2.16 -23.70 13.87
CA HIS A 62 2.12 -22.31 13.41
C HIS A 62 0.83 -21.61 13.83
N HIS A 63 0.94 -20.32 14.14
CA HIS A 63 -0.19 -19.45 14.38
C HIS A 63 0.05 -18.10 13.72
N TYR A 64 -0.88 -17.68 12.88
CA TYR A 64 -0.85 -16.39 12.21
C TYR A 64 -2.15 -15.65 12.52
N SER A 65 -2.07 -14.37 12.85
CA SER A 65 -3.21 -13.49 13.06
C SER A 65 -3.03 -12.19 12.29
N THR A 66 -4.15 -11.59 11.88
CA THR A 66 -4.22 -10.28 11.19
C THR A 66 -5.30 -9.43 11.84
#